data_AF-A0A1D9GL83-F1
#
_entry.id   AF-A0A1D9GL83-F1
#
_cell.length_a   1.000
_cell.length_b   1.000
_cell.length_c   1.000
_cell.angle_alpha   90.00
_cell.angle_beta   90.00
_cell.angle_gamma   90.00
#
_symmetry.space_group_name_H-M   'P 1'
#
loop_
_entity.id
_entity.type
_entity.pdbx_description
1 polymer ?
#
loop_
_entity_poly.entity_id
_entity_poly.type
_entity_poly.pdbx_seq_one_letter_code
_entity_poly.pdbx_strand_id
1 'polypeptide(L)'
;MTDQVPTEYVHFEGEGYILLRAERGFFSPWDHDIRPDDADSSNWAGFVAHFVVHDRRLYLDYLTVGHIPATKKRSPFEGTDQLEPTLDDIIGDYVLPPLNGVEPTNAGMGYWHYQNINLALDYTGAITLGSEPTQKQPDHLELTFEQGHLVSVKTIPAPIPDATPWAETESLLCVTPSEDFDFDNPRSNNGKDSDNEPPQQP
;
A
#
# COMPACT_ATOMS: atom_id res chain seq x y z
N MET A 1 11.33 -7.17 0.01
CA MET A 1 9.94 -7.16 -0.48
C MET A 1 9.20 -6.30 0.53
N THR A 2 8.82 -5.09 0.16
CA THR A 2 8.19 -4.16 1.12
C THR A 2 6.82 -4.71 1.45
N ASP A 3 6.63 -5.15 2.69
CA ASP A 3 5.32 -5.33 3.31
C ASP A 3 4.58 -4.00 3.16
N GLN A 4 3.85 -3.82 2.06
CA GLN A 4 2.85 -2.78 1.96
C GLN A 4 1.72 -3.22 2.87
N VAL A 5 1.81 -2.77 4.13
CA VAL A 5 0.74 -2.88 5.11
C VAL A 5 -0.51 -2.29 4.45
N PRO A 6 -1.67 -2.98 4.50
CA PRO A 6 -2.94 -2.36 4.10
C PRO A 6 -2.99 -0.97 4.74
N THR A 7 -3.24 0.07 3.96
CA THR A 7 -3.17 1.44 4.49
C THR A 7 -4.35 1.65 5.42
N GLU A 8 -4.16 1.32 6.70
CA GLU A 8 -5.17 1.43 7.73
C GLU A 8 -5.07 2.82 8.38
N TYR A 9 -6.14 3.60 8.24
CA TYR A 9 -6.28 4.90 8.88
C TYR A 9 -7.10 4.76 10.15
N VAL A 10 -6.65 5.38 11.23
CA VAL A 10 -7.35 5.34 12.53
C VAL A 10 -7.68 6.76 12.94
N HIS A 11 -8.96 7.06 13.14
CA HIS A 11 -9.40 8.32 13.74
C HIS A 11 -9.52 8.15 15.25
N PHE A 12 -8.88 9.02 16.02
CA PHE A 12 -8.96 9.04 17.48
C PHE A 12 -9.11 10.48 17.96
N GLU A 13 -10.07 10.73 18.86
CA GLU A 13 -10.38 12.07 19.39
C GLU A 13 -10.62 13.16 18.32
N GLY A 14 -11.12 12.75 17.14
CA GLY A 14 -11.38 13.65 16.00
C GLY A 14 -10.17 13.95 15.12
N GLU A 15 -9.01 13.37 15.43
CA GLU A 15 -7.79 13.48 14.62
C GLU A 15 -7.53 12.18 13.85
N GLY A 16 -7.02 12.31 12.62
CA GLY A 16 -6.64 11.18 11.77
C GLY A 16 -5.18 10.79 11.97
N TYR A 17 -4.93 9.49 12.18
CA TYR A 17 -3.60 8.93 12.35
C TYR A 17 -3.34 7.79 11.36
N ILE A 18 -2.05 7.57 11.10
CA ILE A 18 -1.56 6.42 10.33
C ILE A 18 -1.28 5.28 11.32
N LEU A 19 -1.78 4.08 11.04
CA LEU A 19 -1.41 2.90 11.81
C LEU A 19 0.05 2.52 11.51
N LEU A 20 0.92 2.64 12.51
CA LEU A 20 2.33 2.25 12.39
C LEU A 20 2.56 0.79 12.77
N ARG A 21 1.81 0.29 13.77
CA ARG A 21 1.95 -1.06 14.28
C ARG A 21 0.66 -1.53 14.94
N ALA A 22 0.34 -2.80 14.75
CA ALA A 22 -0.62 -3.54 15.55
C ALA A 22 -0.06 -4.93 15.87
N GLU A 23 -0.45 -5.51 17.01
CA GLU A 23 -0.08 -6.90 17.35
C GLU A 23 -0.75 -7.94 16.43
N ARG A 24 -1.93 -7.61 15.90
CA ARG A 24 -2.74 -8.42 14.98
C ARG A 24 -3.60 -7.51 14.12
N GLY A 25 -4.13 -8.01 13.01
CA GLY A 25 -5.10 -7.28 12.18
C GLY A 25 -6.40 -6.99 12.94
N PHE A 26 -7.04 -5.87 12.64
CA PHE A 26 -8.29 -5.46 13.30
C PHE A 26 -9.52 -6.12 12.70
N PHE A 27 -9.47 -6.36 11.39
CA PHE A 27 -10.60 -6.76 10.58
C PHE A 27 -10.10 -7.54 9.36
N SER A 28 -10.89 -8.52 8.93
CA SER A 28 -10.65 -9.31 7.73
C SER A 28 -11.94 -9.37 6.91
N PRO A 29 -11.96 -8.88 5.65
CA PRO A 29 -13.14 -8.99 4.79
C PRO A 29 -13.62 -10.44 4.60
N TRP A 30 -12.70 -11.41 4.60
CA TRP A 30 -13.01 -12.83 4.43
C TRP A 30 -13.88 -13.39 5.55
N ASP A 31 -13.81 -12.83 6.76
CA ASP A 31 -14.65 -13.24 7.90
C ASP A 31 -16.12 -12.79 7.70
N HIS A 32 -16.37 -11.94 6.70
CA HIS A 32 -17.67 -11.38 6.36
C HIS A 32 -18.13 -11.77 4.94
N ASP A 33 -17.59 -12.86 4.39
CA ASP A 33 -17.89 -13.34 3.03
C ASP A 33 -17.60 -12.31 1.92
N ILE A 34 -16.78 -11.29 2.23
CA ILE A 34 -16.28 -10.32 1.27
C ILE A 34 -14.95 -10.85 0.72
N ARG A 35 -14.88 -10.98 -0.60
CA ARG A 35 -13.70 -11.46 -1.32
C ARG A 35 -13.19 -10.32 -2.20
N PRO A 36 -12.21 -9.55 -1.71
CA PRO A 36 -11.62 -8.48 -2.49
C PRO A 36 -10.90 -9.03 -3.72
N ASP A 37 -11.11 -8.37 -4.86
CA ASP A 37 -10.33 -8.56 -6.08
C ASP A 37 -9.12 -7.62 -6.08
N ASP A 38 -8.04 -8.03 -6.74
CA ASP A 38 -6.86 -7.19 -7.00
C ASP A 38 -7.20 -6.12 -8.05
N ALA A 39 -7.88 -5.06 -7.61
CA ALA A 39 -8.36 -4.00 -8.50
C ALA A 39 -7.24 -3.07 -9.03
N ASP A 40 -6.09 -2.98 -8.34
CA ASP A 40 -4.90 -2.27 -8.83
C ASP A 40 -3.58 -2.87 -8.27
N SER A 41 -2.50 -2.68 -9.03
CA SER A 41 -1.13 -3.05 -8.70
C SER A 41 -0.57 -2.38 -7.44
N SER A 42 -1.18 -1.29 -6.97
CA SER A 42 -0.77 -0.54 -5.77
C SER A 42 -1.43 -1.03 -4.48
N ASN A 43 -2.41 -1.94 -4.57
CA ASN A 43 -3.11 -2.52 -3.42
C ASN A 43 -3.40 -4.00 -3.63
N TRP A 44 -2.42 -4.85 -3.34
CA TRP A 44 -2.55 -6.32 -3.46
C TRP A 44 -3.44 -6.96 -2.40
N ALA A 45 -3.86 -6.21 -1.37
CA ALA A 45 -4.87 -6.71 -0.45
C ALA A 45 -6.28 -6.65 -1.09
N GLY A 46 -6.48 -5.81 -2.11
CA GLY A 46 -7.76 -5.59 -2.75
C GLY A 46 -8.74 -4.77 -1.90
N PHE A 47 -8.38 -4.33 -0.69
CA PHE A 47 -9.26 -3.51 0.16
C PHE A 47 -8.49 -2.46 0.97
N VAL A 48 -9.21 -1.47 1.49
CA VAL A 48 -8.71 -0.44 2.40
C VAL A 48 -9.73 -0.26 3.52
N ALA A 49 -9.31 -0.38 4.77
CA ALA A 49 -10.16 -0.24 5.95
C ALA A 49 -9.81 1.03 6.73
N HIS A 50 -10.83 1.77 7.14
CA HIS A 50 -10.71 2.95 7.98
C HIS A 50 -11.43 2.69 9.30
N PHE A 51 -10.71 2.94 10.37
CA PHE A 51 -11.16 2.71 11.73
C PHE A 51 -11.38 4.03 12.45
N VAL A 52 -12.28 3.99 13.42
CA VAL A 52 -12.54 5.11 14.32
C VAL A 52 -12.60 4.58 15.74
N VAL A 53 -12.05 5.37 16.66
CA VAL A 53 -12.16 5.15 18.09
C VAL A 53 -13.04 6.26 18.66
N HIS A 54 -14.27 5.90 19.01
CA HIS A 54 -15.21 6.79 19.71
C HIS A 54 -15.84 6.05 20.89
N ASP A 55 -16.29 6.78 21.91
CA ASP A 55 -16.88 6.19 23.13
C ASP A 55 -16.02 5.08 23.76
N ARG A 56 -14.69 5.25 23.69
CA ARG A 56 -13.69 4.27 24.15
C ARG A 56 -13.85 2.89 23.51
N ARG A 57 -14.33 2.81 22.27
CA ARG A 57 -14.46 1.57 21.51
C ARG A 57 -13.89 1.73 20.10
N LEU A 58 -13.32 0.65 19.57
CA LEU A 58 -12.80 0.58 18.21
C LEU A 58 -13.90 0.10 17.25
N TYR A 59 -14.06 0.82 16.15
CA TYR A 59 -15.03 0.52 15.10
C TYR A 59 -14.37 0.52 13.73
N LEU A 60 -14.85 -0.36 12.84
CA LEU A 60 -14.71 -0.19 11.41
C LEU A 60 -15.79 0.80 10.94
N ASP A 61 -15.37 1.92 10.34
CA ASP A 61 -16.27 2.98 9.89
C ASP A 61 -16.48 2.94 8.38
N TYR A 62 -15.40 2.69 7.63
CA TYR A 62 -15.41 2.73 6.19
C TYR A 62 -14.52 1.65 5.59
N LEU A 63 -14.99 1.03 4.52
CA LEU A 63 -14.29 -0.04 3.81
C LEU A 63 -14.40 0.19 2.30
N THR A 64 -13.26 0.29 1.64
CA THR A 64 -13.17 0.20 0.17
C THR A 64 -12.77 -1.21 -0.20
N VAL A 65 -13.47 -1.81 -1.16
CA VAL A 65 -13.21 -3.16 -1.66
C VAL A 65 -13.12 -3.13 -3.18
N GLY A 66 -12.06 -3.69 -3.73
CA GLY A 66 -11.95 -4.03 -5.14
C GLY A 66 -12.91 -5.15 -5.45
N HIS A 67 -13.82 -4.92 -6.40
CA HIS A 67 -14.74 -5.94 -6.88
C HIS A 67 -15.20 -5.63 -8.31
N ILE A 68 -14.89 -6.56 -9.23
CA ILE A 68 -15.30 -6.45 -10.64
C ILE A 68 -16.35 -7.53 -10.91
N PRO A 69 -17.65 -7.18 -10.95
CA PRO A 69 -18.68 -8.17 -11.24
C PRO A 69 -18.50 -8.73 -12.64
N ALA A 70 -18.76 -10.02 -12.82
CA ALA A 70 -18.70 -10.68 -14.12
C ALA A 70 -19.65 -9.96 -15.09
N THR A 71 -19.08 -9.32 -16.11
CA THR A 71 -19.89 -8.72 -17.18
C THR A 71 -20.36 -9.84 -18.09
N LYS A 72 -21.65 -10.18 -18.05
CA LYS A 72 -22.28 -11.06 -19.04
C LYS A 72 -22.08 -10.44 -20.42
N LYS A 73 -21.06 -10.89 -21.16
CA LYS A 73 -20.93 -10.59 -22.58
C LYS A 73 -22.09 -11.28 -23.29
N ARG A 74 -23.20 -10.57 -23.49
CA ARG A 74 -24.19 -10.98 -24.48
C ARG A 74 -23.51 -10.97 -25.84
N SER A 75 -23.20 -12.15 -26.36
CA SER A 75 -22.69 -12.25 -27.72
C SER A 75 -23.80 -11.76 -28.68
N PRO A 76 -23.50 -10.91 -29.69
CA PRO A 76 -24.51 -10.48 -30.67
C PRO A 76 -24.97 -11.59 -31.63
N PHE A 77 -24.47 -12.81 -31.46
CA PHE A 77 -24.69 -13.95 -32.35
C PHE A 77 -25.35 -15.11 -31.58
N GLU A 78 -26.53 -14.88 -31.01
CA GLU A 78 -27.38 -16.00 -30.58
C GLU A 78 -28.14 -16.56 -31.79
N GLY A 79 -27.42 -17.35 -32.58
CA GLY A 79 -28.00 -18.45 -33.34
C GLY A 79 -27.98 -19.69 -32.46
N THR A 80 -29.14 -20.34 -32.34
CA THR A 80 -29.37 -21.64 -31.70
C THR A 80 -28.26 -22.65 -31.98
N ASP A 81 -27.45 -22.99 -30.98
CA ASP A 81 -27.18 -24.39 -30.60
C ASP A 81 -26.40 -24.44 -29.27
N GLN A 82 -26.68 -25.50 -28.52
CA GLN A 82 -26.19 -25.84 -27.18
C GLN A 82 -24.80 -25.25 -26.83
N LEU A 83 -24.78 -24.17 -26.04
CA LEU A 83 -23.56 -23.68 -25.42
C LEU A 83 -23.43 -24.32 -24.03
N GLU A 84 -22.37 -25.09 -23.84
CA GLU A 84 -21.92 -25.49 -22.50
C GLU A 84 -21.82 -24.23 -21.63
N PRO A 85 -22.25 -24.27 -20.36
CA PRO A 85 -22.16 -23.11 -19.49
C PRO A 85 -20.71 -22.64 -19.47
N THR A 86 -20.49 -21.36 -19.75
CA THR A 86 -19.14 -20.81 -19.66
C THR A 86 -18.67 -20.88 -18.20
N LEU A 87 -17.36 -20.88 -17.95
CA LEU A 87 -16.84 -20.89 -16.57
C LEU A 87 -17.46 -19.73 -15.74
N ASP A 88 -17.72 -18.59 -16.39
CA ASP A 88 -18.37 -17.42 -15.81
C ASP A 88 -19.84 -17.70 -15.40
N ASP A 89 -20.57 -18.51 -16.17
CA ASP A 89 -21.95 -18.93 -15.84
C ASP A 89 -21.99 -19.92 -14.66
N ILE A 90 -20.91 -20.68 -14.44
CA ILE A 90 -20.77 -21.65 -13.34
C ILE A 90 -20.35 -20.95 -12.04
N ILE A 91 -19.53 -19.89 -12.13
CA ILE A 91 -19.01 -19.14 -10.98
C ILE A 91 -20.08 -18.22 -10.36
N GLY A 92 -21.13 -17.90 -11.12
CA GLY A 92 -22.27 -17.13 -10.64
C GLY A 92 -21.95 -15.65 -10.46
N ASP A 93 -22.99 -14.83 -10.42
CA ASP A 93 -22.87 -13.39 -10.16
C ASP A 93 -22.52 -13.22 -8.66
N TYR A 94 -21.24 -13.31 -8.29
CA TYR A 94 -20.82 -12.98 -6.93
C TYR A 94 -21.17 -11.51 -6.66
N VAL A 95 -22.05 -11.31 -5.68
CA VAL A 95 -22.47 -9.98 -5.23
C VAL A 95 -21.91 -9.78 -3.84
N LEU A 96 -21.32 -8.61 -3.63
CA LEU A 96 -20.83 -8.17 -2.33
C LEU A 96 -21.97 -8.19 -1.29
N PRO A 97 -21.80 -8.90 -0.15
CA PRO A 97 -22.83 -8.97 0.89
C PRO A 97 -22.92 -7.66 1.69
N PRO A 98 -24.05 -7.35 2.34
CA PRO A 98 -24.11 -6.23 3.26
C PRO A 98 -23.20 -6.46 4.47
N LEU A 99 -22.49 -5.42 4.89
CA LEU A 99 -21.60 -5.44 6.04
C LEU A 99 -22.22 -4.63 7.19
N ASN A 100 -22.53 -5.30 8.31
CA ASN A 100 -23.23 -4.69 9.44
C ASN A 100 -24.55 -3.98 9.05
N GLY A 101 -25.27 -4.54 8.06
CA GLY A 101 -26.51 -3.95 7.53
C GLY A 101 -26.29 -2.78 6.55
N VAL A 102 -25.04 -2.46 6.21
CA VAL A 102 -24.70 -1.46 5.18
C VAL A 102 -24.50 -2.16 3.83
N GLU A 103 -25.25 -1.71 2.84
CA GLU A 103 -25.13 -2.19 1.45
C GLU A 103 -23.91 -1.55 0.75
N PRO A 104 -23.19 -2.31 -0.10
CA PRO A 104 -22.07 -1.78 -0.87
C PRO A 104 -22.55 -0.79 -1.95
N THR A 105 -21.81 0.30 -2.13
CA THR A 105 -22.07 1.31 -3.17
C THR A 105 -20.95 1.31 -4.20
N ASN A 106 -21.30 1.26 -5.48
CA ASN A 106 -20.31 1.29 -6.57
C ASN A 106 -19.61 2.65 -6.62
N ALA A 107 -18.29 2.64 -6.52
CA ALA A 107 -17.43 3.84 -6.54
C ALA A 107 -16.80 4.11 -7.91
N GLY A 108 -17.02 3.22 -8.88
CA GLY A 108 -16.38 3.22 -10.19
C GLY A 108 -15.04 2.49 -10.21
N MET A 109 -14.52 2.24 -11.42
CA MET A 109 -13.19 1.65 -11.65
C MET A 109 -12.95 0.30 -10.94
N GLY A 110 -14.00 -0.49 -10.71
CA GLY A 110 -13.88 -1.77 -10.01
C GLY A 110 -13.77 -1.65 -8.50
N TYR A 111 -14.09 -0.49 -7.91
CA TYR A 111 -14.14 -0.31 -6.45
C TYR A 111 -15.57 -0.13 -5.95
N TRP A 112 -15.80 -0.62 -4.73
CA TRP A 112 -17.05 -0.51 -3.99
C TRP A 112 -16.78 -0.03 -2.58
N HIS A 113 -17.68 0.78 -2.05
CA HIS A 113 -17.55 1.39 -0.73
C HIS A 113 -18.66 0.92 0.20
N TYR A 114 -18.29 0.67 1.45
CA TYR A 114 -19.20 0.61 2.58
C TYR A 114 -18.94 1.84 3.45
N GLN A 115 -19.99 2.65 3.65
CA GLN A 115 -19.92 3.92 4.38
C GLN A 115 -20.74 3.84 5.67
N ASN A 116 -20.24 4.45 6.75
CA ASN A 116 -20.92 4.49 8.05
C ASN A 116 -21.23 3.08 8.59
N ILE A 117 -20.28 2.16 8.46
CA ILE A 117 -20.44 0.73 8.82
C ILE A 117 -20.74 0.60 10.31
N ASN A 118 -20.06 1.39 11.15
CA ASN A 118 -20.22 1.37 12.62
C ASN A 118 -20.11 -0.06 13.21
N LEU A 119 -19.25 -0.90 12.65
CA LEU A 119 -19.05 -2.27 13.13
C LEU A 119 -18.09 -2.24 14.31
N ALA A 120 -18.59 -2.54 15.51
CA ALA A 120 -17.77 -2.67 16.70
C ALA A 120 -16.83 -3.88 16.56
N LEU A 121 -15.54 -3.66 16.80
CA LEU A 121 -14.52 -4.70 16.74
C LEU A 121 -14.20 -5.20 18.16
N ASP A 122 -13.82 -6.46 18.32
CA ASP A 122 -13.45 -7.08 19.60
C ASP A 122 -11.92 -7.15 19.82
N TYR A 123 -11.19 -6.26 19.12
CA TYR A 123 -9.73 -6.21 19.16
C TYR A 123 -9.17 -6.13 20.58
N THR A 124 -8.13 -6.92 20.85
CA THR A 124 -7.41 -6.91 22.12
C THR A 124 -5.91 -6.80 21.84
N GLY A 125 -5.21 -5.90 22.50
CA GLY A 125 -3.77 -5.67 22.28
C GLY A 125 -3.42 -4.19 22.14
N ALA A 126 -2.15 -3.90 21.89
CA ALA A 126 -1.67 -2.55 21.66
C ALA A 126 -1.52 -2.21 20.17
N ILE A 127 -1.82 -0.97 19.84
CA ILE A 127 -1.59 -0.37 18.53
C ILE A 127 -0.76 0.90 18.68
N THR A 128 0.07 1.19 17.70
CA THR A 128 0.88 2.41 17.63
C THR A 128 0.41 3.24 16.45
N LEU A 129 0.06 4.49 16.72
CA LEU A 129 -0.42 5.47 15.77
C LEU A 129 0.63 6.56 15.58
N GLY A 130 0.86 6.95 14.34
CA GLY A 130 1.72 8.06 13.96
C GLY A 130 0.90 9.19 13.38
N SER A 131 1.28 10.43 13.68
CA SER A 131 0.72 11.59 12.99
C SER A 131 1.33 11.73 11.60
N GLU A 132 0.66 12.44 10.71
CA GLU A 132 1.18 12.73 9.38
C GLU A 132 2.54 13.48 9.43
N PRO A 133 3.42 13.26 8.43
CA PRO A 133 4.81 13.74 8.41
C PRO A 133 4.98 15.27 8.33
N THR A 134 3.89 16.05 8.36
CA THR A 134 3.94 17.52 8.33
C THR A 134 4.31 18.14 9.68
N GLN A 135 4.32 17.36 10.77
CA GLN A 135 4.76 17.83 12.08
C GLN A 135 6.27 17.59 12.29
N LYS A 136 6.95 18.58 12.86
CA LYS A 136 8.42 18.61 13.04
C LYS A 136 8.99 17.53 13.98
N GLN A 137 8.12 16.83 14.72
CA GLN A 137 8.37 15.62 15.51
C GLN A 137 7.02 15.26 16.14
N PRO A 138 6.17 14.45 15.49
CA PRO A 138 4.93 14.06 16.11
C PRO A 138 5.22 12.96 17.14
N ASP A 139 4.83 13.16 18.39
CA ASP A 139 4.75 12.03 19.31
C ASP A 139 3.85 10.94 18.70
N HIS A 140 4.24 9.69 18.90
CA HIS A 140 3.39 8.56 18.58
C HIS A 140 2.37 8.34 19.70
N LEU A 141 1.21 7.77 19.37
CA LEU A 141 0.23 7.33 20.36
C LEU A 141 0.22 5.81 20.42
N GLU A 142 0.32 5.26 21.62
CA GLU A 142 0.04 3.86 21.90
C GLU A 142 -1.34 3.75 22.54
N LEU A 143 -2.24 3.05 21.86
CA LEU A 143 -3.57 2.74 22.37
C LEU A 143 -3.63 1.25 22.70
N THR A 144 -4.11 0.90 23.90
CA THR A 144 -4.31 -0.49 24.31
C THR A 144 -5.79 -0.79 24.44
N PHE A 145 -6.21 -1.91 23.87
CA PHE A 145 -7.60 -2.36 23.85
C PHE A 145 -7.78 -3.71 24.54
N GLU A 146 -8.94 -3.90 25.15
CA GLU A 146 -9.45 -5.18 25.63
C GLU A 146 -10.88 -5.37 25.12
N GLN A 147 -11.11 -6.42 24.32
CA GLN A 147 -12.42 -6.73 23.71
C GLN A 147 -13.05 -5.53 23.00
N GLY A 148 -12.24 -4.79 22.22
CA GLY A 148 -12.67 -3.59 21.51
C GLY A 148 -12.68 -2.32 22.36
N HIS A 149 -12.56 -2.42 23.68
CA HIS A 149 -12.60 -1.28 24.58
C HIS A 149 -11.22 -0.69 24.81
N LEU A 150 -11.08 0.61 24.63
CA LEU A 150 -9.86 1.36 24.94
C LEU A 150 -9.65 1.36 26.46
N VAL A 151 -8.55 0.76 26.91
CA VAL A 151 -8.16 0.66 28.33
C VAL A 151 -7.03 1.61 28.70
N SER A 152 -6.11 1.89 27.76
CA SER A 152 -4.95 2.77 28.00
C SER A 152 -4.62 3.61 26.78
N VAL A 153 -4.14 4.83 27.02
CA VAL A 153 -3.59 5.76 26.03
C VAL A 153 -2.25 6.23 26.56
N LYS A 154 -1.19 6.13 25.76
CA LYS A 154 0.14 6.64 26.10
C LYS A 154 0.72 7.41 24.94
N THR A 155 1.37 8.52 25.24
CA THR A 155 2.18 9.26 24.29
C THR A 155 3.61 8.73 24.36
N ILE A 156 4.16 8.35 23.21
CA ILE A 156 5.53 7.84 23.07
C ILE A 156 6.28 8.82 22.18
N PRO A 157 7.47 9.30 22.57
CA PRO A 157 8.26 10.13 21.69
C PRO A 157 8.55 9.38 20.40
N ALA A 158 8.34 10.02 19.24
CA ALA A 158 8.80 9.45 17.99
C ALA A 158 10.30 9.14 18.09
N PRO A 159 10.77 8.04 17.48
CA PRO A 159 12.20 7.79 17.37
C PRO A 159 12.83 9.04 16.77
N ILE A 160 13.77 9.66 17.50
CA ILE A 160 14.59 10.73 16.96
C ILE A 160 15.19 10.14 15.68
N PRO A 161 15.03 10.77 14.51
CA PRO A 161 15.76 10.32 13.34
C PRO A 161 17.23 10.46 13.73
N ASP A 162 17.86 9.32 14.02
CA ASP A 162 19.28 9.28 14.32
C ASP A 162 19.95 10.07 13.22
N ALA A 163 20.70 11.10 13.62
CA ALA A 163 21.62 11.78 12.73
C ALA A 163 22.45 10.68 12.10
N THR A 164 22.09 10.32 10.86
CA THR A 164 22.75 9.24 10.17
C THR A 164 24.21 9.69 10.07
N PRO A 165 25.19 8.93 10.59
CA PRO A 165 26.59 9.28 10.44
C PRO A 165 26.99 8.90 9.01
N TRP A 166 26.53 9.65 8.02
CA TRP A 166 27.17 9.70 6.71
C TRP A 166 28.18 10.85 6.62
N ALA A 167 28.54 11.45 7.76
CA ALA A 167 29.79 12.18 7.86
C ALA A 167 30.96 11.18 7.99
N GLU A 168 31.80 11.18 6.96
CA GLU A 168 33.19 10.70 6.94
C GLU A 168 33.45 9.20 6.66
N THR A 169 33.15 8.77 5.43
CA THR A 169 34.05 7.88 4.69
C THR A 169 34.44 8.47 3.32
N GLU A 170 34.72 9.78 3.29
CA GLU A 170 35.62 10.37 2.29
C GLU A 170 36.97 10.70 2.95
N SER A 171 37.68 9.66 3.35
CA SER A 171 39.09 9.77 3.74
C SER A 171 39.76 8.42 3.52
N LEU A 172 40.04 8.11 2.25
CA LEU A 172 41.14 7.21 1.85
C LEU A 172 41.33 7.19 0.32
N LEU A 173 41.44 8.33 -0.35
CA LEU A 173 42.18 8.46 -1.61
C LEU A 173 42.73 9.89 -1.80
N CYS A 174 43.49 10.38 -0.82
CA CYS A 174 44.53 11.38 -1.13
C CYS A 174 45.72 10.62 -1.72
N VAL A 175 45.66 10.31 -3.02
CA VAL A 175 46.88 9.98 -3.78
C VAL A 175 47.56 11.30 -4.06
N THR A 176 48.63 11.58 -3.31
CA THR A 176 49.55 12.68 -3.58
C THR A 176 50.19 12.49 -4.97
N PRO A 177 50.26 13.53 -5.82
CA PRO A 177 51.16 13.50 -6.96
C PRO A 177 52.57 13.81 -6.45
N SER A 178 53.45 12.82 -6.48
CA SER A 178 54.88 13.02 -6.26
C SER A 178 55.63 12.47 -7.47
N GLU A 179 56.55 13.28 -7.94
CA GLU A 179 57.21 13.28 -9.24
C GLU A 179 58.22 12.13 -9.45
N ASP A 180 58.64 12.04 -10.72
CA ASP A 180 59.85 11.41 -11.27
C ASP A 180 59.85 9.89 -11.48
N PHE A 181 59.72 9.48 -12.74
CA PHE A 181 60.70 8.59 -13.39
C PHE A 181 60.55 8.69 -14.92
N ASP A 182 61.50 9.41 -15.54
CA ASP A 182 61.83 9.33 -16.97
C ASP A 182 62.21 7.89 -17.36
N PHE A 183 61.74 7.39 -18.51
CA PHE A 183 62.54 6.53 -19.39
C PHE A 183 61.95 6.46 -20.82
N ASP A 184 62.67 7.08 -21.74
CA ASP A 184 62.86 6.82 -23.18
C ASP A 184 61.79 6.09 -24.05
N ASN A 185 61.34 6.86 -25.05
CA ASN A 185 61.07 6.57 -26.50
C ASN A 185 61.80 5.32 -27.10
N PRO A 186 61.49 4.76 -28.32
CA PRO A 186 60.61 5.28 -29.39
C PRO A 186 59.87 4.27 -30.33
N ARG A 187 59.16 4.83 -31.33
CA ARG A 187 58.78 4.30 -32.68
C ARG A 187 57.58 3.32 -32.76
N SER A 188 56.71 3.31 -33.77
CA SER A 188 56.51 4.11 -35.00
C SER A 188 55.21 3.63 -35.71
N ASN A 189 54.55 4.56 -36.40
CA ASN A 189 53.80 4.43 -37.67
C ASN A 189 52.41 3.76 -37.80
N ASN A 190 51.48 4.63 -38.24
CA ASN A 190 50.71 4.60 -39.50
C ASN A 190 49.26 4.10 -39.55
N GLY A 191 48.44 4.91 -40.25
CA GLY A 191 47.08 4.64 -40.78
C GLY A 191 46.01 5.38 -39.98
N LYS A 192 45.53 6.59 -40.32
CA LYS A 192 44.85 7.10 -41.53
C LYS A 192 43.55 6.37 -41.89
N ASP A 193 42.51 7.19 -42.10
CA ASP A 193 41.21 6.95 -42.75
C ASP A 193 40.09 6.45 -41.80
N SER A 194 38.86 6.97 -41.77
CA SER A 194 38.17 8.06 -42.48
C SER A 194 36.87 8.37 -41.74
N ASP A 195 36.34 9.57 -41.96
CA ASP A 195 34.99 10.01 -41.61
C ASP A 195 33.90 9.07 -42.14
N ASN A 196 32.79 8.93 -41.39
CA ASN A 196 31.45 9.01 -41.97
C ASN A 196 30.35 9.17 -40.90
N GLU A 197 29.60 10.26 -41.06
CA GLU A 197 28.34 10.61 -40.39
C GLU A 197 27.18 9.65 -40.76
N PRO A 198 26.06 9.69 -40.00
CA PRO A 198 24.97 8.72 -40.08
C PRO A 198 23.92 9.05 -41.17
N PRO A 199 23.12 8.06 -41.60
CA PRO A 199 22.12 8.25 -42.67
C PRO A 199 20.82 8.90 -42.16
N GLN A 200 20.34 9.91 -42.90
CA GLN A 200 18.96 10.43 -42.81
C GLN A 200 18.03 9.67 -43.78
N GLN A 201 16.81 9.41 -43.32
CA GLN A 201 15.66 8.88 -44.08
C GLN A 201 15.18 9.89 -45.15
N PRO A 202 14.42 9.42 -46.15
CA PRO A 202 12.96 9.44 -46.00
C PRO A 202 12.27 8.07 -46.13
#